data_AF-A0A7X9HFI8-F1
#
_entry.id   AF-A0A7X9HFI8-F1
#
_cell.length_a   1.000
_cell.length_b   1.000
_cell.length_c   1.000
_cell.angle_alpha   90.00
_cell.angle_beta   90.00
_cell.angle_gamma   90.00
#
_symmetry.space_group_name_H-M   'P 1'
#
loop_
_entity.id
_entity.type
_entity.pdbx_description
1 polymer ?
#
loop_
_entity_poly.entity_id
_entity_poly.type
_entity_poly.pdbx_seq_one_letter_code
_entity_poly.pdbx_strand_id
1 'polypeptide(L)'
;MKKCIVYFYCVFALILLQSCSSDSENIRKEGCINKNTVRIVVLLTKNSLPTGKLNNDTISQEAVKIADQRCQTIISNAMAINKKQYVKSDSHVVSRKLVLVEKRKDGYMVIVDYTLDDEIASLLQCR
;
A
#
# COMPACT_ATOMS: atom_id res chain seq x y z
N MET A 1 -9.95 5.88 48.33
CA MET A 1 -9.35 6.51 47.12
C MET A 1 -9.00 5.42 46.11
N LYS A 2 -9.96 4.95 45.29
CA LYS A 2 -9.78 3.88 44.30
C LYS A 2 -10.66 4.10 43.06
N LYS A 3 -10.70 5.32 42.53
CA LYS A 3 -11.54 5.65 41.35
C LYS A 3 -10.82 6.42 40.24
N CYS A 4 -9.48 6.53 40.28
CA CYS A 4 -8.73 7.34 39.29
C CYS A 4 -7.91 6.52 38.28
N ILE A 5 -7.87 5.19 38.37
CA ILE A 5 -6.98 4.38 37.51
C ILE A 5 -7.67 3.89 36.22
N VAL A 6 -9.00 3.86 36.18
CA VAL A 6 -9.73 3.29 35.02
C VAL A 6 -9.81 4.25 33.83
N TYR A 7 -9.73 5.57 34.06
CA TYR A 7 -9.82 6.56 32.98
C TYR A 7 -8.53 6.72 32.16
N PHE A 8 -7.38 6.29 32.67
CA PHE A 8 -6.10 6.50 31.98
C PHE A 8 -5.86 5.51 30.84
N TYR A 9 -6.43 4.31 30.92
CA TYR A 9 -6.24 3.28 29.89
C TYR A 9 -7.16 3.45 28.67
N CYS A 10 -8.33 4.07 28.82
CA CYS A 10 -9.24 4.29 27.68
C CYS A 10 -8.76 5.38 26.72
N VAL A 11 -8.00 6.38 27.20
CA VAL A 11 -7.48 7.44 26.33
C VAL A 11 -6.31 6.94 25.48
N PHE A 12 -5.51 6.00 25.98
CA PHE A 12 -4.42 5.40 25.20
C PHE A 12 -4.91 4.50 24.06
N ALA A 13 -6.08 3.87 24.21
CA ALA A 13 -6.69 3.07 23.14
C ALA A 13 -7.20 3.95 21.98
N LEU A 14 -7.59 5.20 22.23
CA LEU A 14 -8.09 6.12 21.21
C LEU A 14 -6.98 6.78 20.39
N ILE A 15 -5.76 6.89 20.92
CA ILE A 15 -4.63 7.50 20.18
C ILE A 15 -4.06 6.54 19.11
N LEU A 16 -4.24 5.22 19.27
CA LEU A 16 -3.74 4.23 18.31
C LEU A 16 -4.71 3.92 17.15
N LEU A 17 -5.91 4.49 17.15
CA LEU A 17 -6.90 4.32 16.07
C LEU A 17 -6.86 5.42 15.00
N GLN A 18 -5.97 6.42 15.13
CA GLN A 18 -5.80 7.49 14.14
C GLN A 18 -4.83 7.15 12.98
N SER A 19 -4.59 5.87 12.72
CA SER A 19 -3.98 5.45 11.45
C SER A 19 -5.04 4.82 10.54
N CYS A 20 -6.14 5.54 10.35
CA CYS A 20 -7.03 5.28 9.23
C CYS A 20 -6.32 5.80 7.97
N SER A 21 -5.45 4.95 7.40
CA SER A 21 -4.78 5.22 6.13
C SER A 21 -5.87 5.50 5.07
N SER A 22 -5.91 6.75 4.63
CA SER A 22 -6.72 7.24 3.51
C SER A 22 -6.26 6.67 2.16
N ASP A 23 -5.32 5.71 2.15
CA ASP A 23 -4.71 5.20 0.91
C ASP A 23 -5.68 4.33 0.11
N SER A 24 -6.82 3.91 0.69
CA SER A 24 -7.78 3.03 0.00
C SER A 24 -8.55 3.69 -1.15
N GLU A 25 -8.67 5.02 -1.18
CA GLU A 25 -9.56 5.70 -2.13
C GLU A 25 -9.03 5.61 -3.59
N ASN A 26 -7.71 5.54 -3.74
CA ASN A 26 -7.04 5.44 -5.03
C ASN A 26 -6.71 3.99 -5.44
N ILE A 27 -6.76 3.01 -4.54
CA ILE A 27 -6.48 1.60 -4.88
C ILE A 27 -7.76 0.94 -5.39
N ARG A 28 -7.75 0.49 -6.65
CA ARG A 28 -8.91 -0.19 -7.25
C ARG A 28 -8.83 -1.69 -7.17
N LYS A 29 -7.62 -2.23 -7.21
CA LYS A 29 -7.39 -3.67 -7.13
C LYS A 29 -5.96 -3.92 -6.69
N GLU A 30 -5.80 -4.96 -5.89
CA GLU A 30 -4.50 -5.50 -5.54
C GLU A 30 -4.58 -7.02 -5.45
N GLY A 31 -3.46 -7.70 -5.67
CA GLY A 31 -3.38 -9.15 -5.51
C GLY A 31 -2.19 -9.77 -6.25
N CYS A 32 -1.92 -11.03 -5.93
CA CYS A 32 -0.92 -11.81 -6.64
C CYS A 32 -1.38 -12.09 -8.08
N ILE A 33 -0.49 -11.87 -9.05
CA ILE A 33 -0.71 -12.18 -10.46
C ILE A 33 0.21 -13.29 -10.97
N ASN A 34 1.20 -13.65 -10.16
CA ASN A 34 2.15 -14.73 -10.40
C ASN A 34 2.76 -15.15 -9.05
N LYS A 35 3.55 -16.23 -9.05
CA LYS A 35 4.19 -16.84 -7.87
C LYS A 35 4.83 -15.83 -6.89
N ASN A 36 5.46 -14.78 -7.39
CA ASN A 36 6.15 -13.78 -6.56
C ASN A 36 5.81 -12.33 -6.93
N THR A 37 4.73 -12.11 -7.69
CA THR A 37 4.39 -10.77 -8.19
C THR A 37 3.05 -10.33 -7.66
N VAL A 38 3.04 -9.19 -6.94
CA VAL A 38 1.83 -8.50 -6.52
C VAL A 38 1.59 -7.32 -7.46
N ARG A 39 0.38 -7.24 -8.00
CA ARG A 39 -0.08 -6.11 -8.81
C ARG A 39 -0.87 -5.17 -7.94
N ILE A 40 -0.60 -3.88 -8.07
CA ILE A 40 -1.37 -2.80 -7.48
C ILE A 40 -1.90 -1.91 -8.61
N VAL A 41 -3.22 -1.73 -8.65
CA VAL A 41 -3.92 -0.88 -9.60
C VAL A 41 -4.35 0.39 -8.90
N VAL A 42 -3.75 1.50 -9.31
CA VAL A 42 -4.01 2.84 -8.78
C VAL A 42 -4.89 3.60 -9.76
N LEU A 43 -5.98 4.20 -9.28
CA LEU A 43 -6.77 5.19 -9.99
C LEU A 43 -6.51 6.56 -9.38
N LEU A 44 -5.87 7.42 -10.13
CA LEU A 44 -5.74 8.84 -9.79
C LEU A 44 -6.94 9.56 -10.40
N THR A 45 -7.90 9.96 -9.57
CA THR A 45 -9.04 10.74 -10.02
C THR A 45 -8.61 12.17 -10.36
N LYS A 46 -9.37 12.87 -11.21
CA LYS A 46 -9.08 14.29 -11.52
C LYS A 46 -8.98 15.19 -10.29
N ASN A 47 -9.67 14.85 -9.21
CA ASN A 47 -9.69 15.63 -7.97
C ASN A 47 -8.44 15.38 -7.12
N SER A 48 -7.79 14.22 -7.26
CA SER A 48 -6.55 13.90 -6.54
C SER A 48 -5.29 14.33 -7.31
N LEU A 49 -5.45 14.94 -8.48
CA LEU A 49 -4.35 15.35 -9.34
C LEU A 49 -4.11 16.85 -9.28
N PRO A 50 -2.84 17.31 -9.38
CA PRO A 50 -2.53 18.74 -9.47
C PRO A 50 -3.24 19.39 -10.67
N THR A 51 -3.73 20.61 -10.49
CA THR A 51 -4.33 21.40 -11.56
C THR A 51 -3.26 21.81 -12.58
N GLY A 52 -3.42 21.41 -13.84
CA GLY A 52 -2.50 21.77 -14.92
C GLY A 52 -2.35 20.69 -15.99
N LYS A 53 -1.43 20.93 -16.94
CA LYS A 53 -1.06 19.95 -17.97
C LYS A 53 -0.15 18.89 -17.34
N LEU A 54 -0.74 17.78 -16.91
CA LEU A 54 0.00 16.64 -16.39
C LEU A 54 0.59 15.83 -17.55
N ASN A 55 1.89 15.58 -17.51
CA ASN A 55 2.53 14.60 -18.39
C ASN A 55 2.47 13.21 -17.76
N ASN A 56 2.72 12.17 -18.56
CA ASN A 56 2.67 10.79 -18.08
C ASN A 56 3.69 10.52 -16.97
N ASP A 57 4.81 11.26 -16.93
CA ASP A 57 5.85 11.08 -15.91
C ASP A 57 5.36 11.50 -14.51
N THR A 58 4.69 12.66 -14.39
CA THR A 58 4.09 13.11 -13.13
C THR A 58 3.00 12.15 -12.65
N ILE A 59 2.15 11.69 -13.56
CA ILE A 59 1.11 10.68 -13.26
C ILE A 59 1.73 9.39 -12.75
N SER A 60 2.81 8.94 -13.40
CA SER A 60 3.53 7.73 -13.04
C SER A 60 4.16 7.84 -11.66
N GLN A 61 4.82 8.97 -11.35
CA GLN A 61 5.47 9.20 -10.07
C GLN A 61 4.47 9.19 -8.90
N GLU A 62 3.33 9.88 -9.04
CA GLU A 62 2.33 9.94 -7.97
C GLU A 62 1.67 8.57 -7.75
N ALA A 63 1.33 7.86 -8.83
CA ALA A 63 0.77 6.52 -8.73
C ALA A 63 1.76 5.53 -8.10
N VAL A 64 3.04 5.61 -8.46
CA VAL A 64 4.09 4.76 -7.90
C VAL A 64 4.25 5.02 -6.40
N LYS A 65 4.19 6.27 -5.95
CA LYS A 65 4.28 6.62 -4.52
C LYS A 65 3.15 5.97 -3.72
N ILE A 66 1.91 6.07 -4.21
CA ILE A 66 0.73 5.44 -3.57
C ILE A 66 0.88 3.91 -3.59
N ALA A 67 1.31 3.35 -4.71
CA ALA A 67 1.51 1.91 -4.86
C ALA A 67 2.63 1.38 -3.94
N ASP A 68 3.71 2.14 -3.74
CA ASP A 68 4.82 1.77 -2.85
C ASP A 68 4.34 1.72 -1.40
N GLN A 69 3.60 2.73 -0.94
CA GLN A 69 3.00 2.77 0.40
C GLN A 69 2.04 1.60 0.61
N ARG A 70 1.21 1.29 -0.39
CA ARG A 70 0.28 0.16 -0.31
C ARG A 70 1.01 -1.19 -0.28
N CYS A 71 2.04 -1.36 -1.11
CA CYS A 71 2.87 -2.55 -1.13
C CYS A 71 3.53 -2.79 0.23
N GLN A 72 4.16 -1.77 0.82
CA GLN A 72 4.73 -1.85 2.17
C GLN A 72 3.70 -2.25 3.23
N THR A 73 2.48 -1.73 3.12
CA THR A 73 1.36 -2.09 4.01
C THR A 73 0.98 -3.57 3.87
N ILE A 74 0.86 -4.09 2.64
CA ILE A 74 0.57 -5.50 2.37
C ILE A 74 1.65 -6.40 2.98
N ILE A 75 2.91 -6.06 2.77
CA ILE A 75 4.07 -6.81 3.30
C ILE A 75 4.05 -6.79 4.84
N SER A 76 3.89 -5.62 5.45
CA SER A 76 3.82 -5.45 6.91
C SER A 76 2.71 -6.30 7.53
N ASN A 77 1.51 -6.28 6.93
CA ASN A 77 0.37 -7.06 7.40
C ASN A 77 0.61 -8.57 7.28
N ALA A 78 1.17 -9.03 6.16
CA ALA A 78 1.50 -10.45 5.96
C ALA A 78 2.50 -10.96 7.01
N MET A 79 3.50 -10.16 7.34
CA MET A 79 4.47 -10.50 8.38
C MET A 79 3.84 -10.52 9.77
N ALA A 80 3.02 -9.52 10.11
CA ALA A 80 2.35 -9.42 11.42
C ALA A 80 1.44 -10.63 11.69
N ILE A 81 0.66 -11.07 10.70
CA ILE A 81 -0.22 -12.24 10.81
C ILE A 81 0.57 -13.52 11.11
N ASN A 82 1.76 -13.66 10.49
CA ASN A 82 2.56 -14.87 10.61
C ASN A 82 3.54 -14.86 11.81
N LYS A 83 3.42 -13.86 12.71
CA LYS A 83 4.24 -13.72 13.93
C LYS A 83 5.75 -13.80 13.69
N LYS A 84 6.22 -13.53 12.47
CA LYS A 84 7.64 -13.48 12.18
C LYS A 84 8.21 -12.22 12.80
N GLN A 85 9.15 -12.39 13.73
CA GLN A 85 9.79 -11.30 14.45
C GLN A 85 10.60 -10.46 13.46
N TYR A 86 10.51 -9.14 13.61
CA TYR A 86 11.08 -8.13 12.71
C TYR A 86 12.61 -8.27 12.65
N VAL A 87 13.14 -9.09 11.74
CA VAL A 87 14.50 -8.92 11.26
C VAL A 87 14.37 -7.90 10.14
N LYS A 88 14.56 -6.64 10.51
CA LYS A 88 14.56 -5.46 9.66
C LYS A 88 15.72 -5.58 8.65
N SER A 89 15.55 -6.47 7.68
CA SER A 89 16.47 -6.67 6.57
C SER A 89 15.85 -6.02 5.34
N ASP A 90 16.71 -5.39 4.57
CA ASP A 90 16.48 -4.60 3.36
C ASP A 90 15.29 -5.06 2.49
N SER A 91 14.50 -4.07 2.05
CA SER A 91 13.40 -4.12 1.08
C SER A 91 12.99 -5.52 0.57
N HIS A 92 11.90 -6.08 1.10
CA HIS A 92 11.27 -7.31 0.60
C HIS A 92 10.71 -7.24 -0.84
N VAL A 93 10.92 -6.10 -1.50
CA VAL A 93 10.62 -5.86 -2.90
C VAL A 93 11.92 -6.03 -3.68
N VAL A 94 12.00 -7.08 -4.51
CA VAL A 94 13.11 -7.36 -5.43
C VAL A 94 13.13 -6.37 -6.57
N SER A 95 11.96 -6.07 -7.15
CA SER A 95 11.86 -5.13 -8.26
C SER A 95 10.46 -4.53 -8.38
N ARG A 96 10.39 -3.37 -9.02
CA ARG A 96 9.14 -2.68 -9.36
C ARG A 96 9.07 -2.45 -10.86
N LYS A 97 7.92 -2.71 -11.47
CA LYS A 97 7.65 -2.47 -12.89
C LYS A 97 6.38 -1.64 -13.07
N LEU A 98 6.50 -0.49 -13.73
CA LEU A 98 5.35 0.25 -14.23
C LEU A 98 4.82 -0.46 -15.48
N VAL A 99 3.62 -1.05 -15.38
CA VAL A 99 3.05 -1.88 -16.44
C VAL A 99 2.23 -1.05 -17.42
N LEU A 100 1.44 -0.13 -16.90
CA LEU A 100 0.49 0.64 -17.70
C LEU A 100 0.25 2.00 -17.06
N VAL A 101 0.12 3.01 -17.91
CA VAL A 101 -0.42 4.34 -17.57
C VAL A 101 -1.46 4.66 -18.62
N GLU A 102 -2.73 4.60 -18.25
CA GLU A 102 -3.86 4.76 -19.16
C GLU A 102 -4.73 5.95 -18.71
N LYS A 103 -4.94 6.90 -19.63
CA LYS A 103 -5.88 8.00 -19.39
C LYS A 103 -7.31 7.51 -19.51
N ARG A 104 -8.14 7.82 -18.52
CA ARG A 104 -9.58 7.52 -18.46
C ARG A 104 -10.42 8.79 -18.41
N LYS A 105 -11.74 8.66 -18.56
CA LYS A 105 -12.68 9.80 -18.52
C LYS A 105 -12.66 10.51 -17.15
N ASP A 106 -12.42 9.75 -16.09
CA ASP A 106 -12.44 10.12 -14.68
C ASP A 106 -11.05 10.36 -14.08
N GLY A 107 -9.96 10.15 -14.83
CA GLY A 107 -8.60 10.32 -14.33
C GLY A 107 -7.56 9.49 -15.08
N TYR A 108 -6.66 8.85 -14.33
CA TYR A 108 -5.64 7.95 -14.87
C TYR A 108 -5.63 6.64 -14.10
N MET A 109 -5.63 5.53 -14.83
CA MET A 109 -5.37 4.22 -14.27
C MET A 109 -3.91 3.86 -14.47
N VAL A 110 -3.23 3.51 -13.39
CA VAL A 110 -1.84 3.11 -13.39
C VAL A 110 -1.72 1.72 -12.77
N ILE A 111 -0.96 0.85 -13.42
CA ILE A 111 -0.70 -0.51 -12.94
C ILE A 111 0.77 -0.63 -12.61
N VAL A 112 1.07 -1.04 -11.38
CA VAL A 112 2.42 -1.28 -10.89
C VAL A 112 2.53 -2.71 -10.40
N ASP A 113 3.51 -3.45 -10.90
CA ASP A 113 3.83 -4.79 -10.45
C ASP A 113 5.06 -4.75 -9.54
N TYR A 114 4.96 -5.43 -8.40
CA TYR A 114 6.02 -5.60 -7.42
C TYR A 114 6.42 -7.07 -7.37
N THR A 115 7.67 -7.36 -7.71
CA THR A 115 8.27 -8.67 -7.46
C THR A 115 8.77 -8.68 -6.03
N LEU A 116 8.29 -9.64 -5.25
CA LEU A 116 8.60 -9.80 -3.84
C LEU A 116 9.59 -10.95 -3.64
N ASP A 117 10.28 -10.94 -2.51
CA ASP A 117 11.04 -12.12 -2.08
C ASP A 117 10.13 -13.32 -1.90
N ASP A 118 10.66 -14.52 -2.20
CA ASP A 118 9.92 -15.79 -2.10
C ASP A 118 9.33 -16.00 -0.70
N GLU A 119 10.00 -15.51 0.35
CA GLU A 119 9.47 -15.55 1.72
C GLU A 119 8.15 -14.79 1.82
N ILE A 120 8.11 -13.53 1.40
CA ILE A 120 6.90 -12.71 1.49
C ILE A 120 5.83 -13.22 0.52
N ALA A 121 6.22 -13.62 -0.69
CA ALA A 121 5.31 -14.22 -1.64
C ALA A 121 4.62 -15.47 -1.07
N SER A 122 5.37 -16.30 -0.33
CA SER A 122 4.82 -17.45 0.38
C SER A 122 3.89 -17.05 1.52
N LEU A 123 4.19 -15.99 2.28
CA LEU A 123 3.30 -15.48 3.34
C LEU A 123 1.98 -14.96 2.77
N LEU A 124 2.03 -14.32 1.60
CA LEU A 124 0.87 -13.84 0.85
C LEU A 124 0.15 -14.96 0.08
N GLN A 125 0.70 -16.17 0.07
CA GLN A 125 0.20 -17.31 -0.68
C GLN A 125 0.03 -17.00 -2.17
N CYS A 126 0.94 -16.22 -2.75
CA CYS A 126 0.95 -15.99 -4.18
C CYS A 126 1.14 -17.34 -4.91
N ARG A 127 0.26 -17.63 -5.86
CA ARG A 127 0.26 -18.83 -6.70
C ARG A 127 0.13 -18.44 -8.16
#